data_AF-A0A8S2P4L9-F1
#
_entry.id   AF-A0A8S2P4L9-F1
#
_cell.length_a   1.000
_cell.length_b   1.000
_cell.length_c   1.000
_cell.angle_alpha   90.00
_cell.angle_beta   90.00
_cell.angle_gamma   90.00
#
_symmetry.space_group_name_H-M   'P 1'
#
loop_
_entity.id
_entity.type
_entity.pdbx_description
1 polymer ?
#
loop_
_entity_poly.entity_id
_entity_poly.type
_entity_poly.pdbx_seq_one_letter_code
_entity_poly.pdbx_strand_id
1 'polypeptide(L)'
;MVTSNNTHFDLFYQQCASIVCSYQVERRREIIIDRISEYKQKIYTRVYLILFICILGFLLFYSSITGCILLKTTLNPSIIDYENLLQLRGDDIECPCTRISIPYKAFVTQLNISLYHQVYTLDAIRRTLTTGSIIDGGTAFVNRADFRSGRFEFIKGLDMLCNLAKDSLNHDIEAFLASTILLYQLIPRTQFDSEMNITLDLMKLTTPVAFTRILELFRLTSYGNASIGILSLSWNFLSTDNTQNINTSFLTVSINEYTTCSCATTRSCSMPTQLCFTNGTSYYTFKGLVLDCFLLGTILGSSLSCFYSMICNKEFRKIMDLYWPEDLEKWSNQTGFPAVLDASATRFSINDTIETIAYNMFIES
;
A
#
# COMPACT_ATOMS: atom_id res chain seq x y z
N MET A 1 -16.33 -27.87 -24.29
CA MET A 1 -15.81 -27.50 -22.96
C MET A 1 -15.76 -25.99 -22.91
N VAL A 2 -16.40 -25.35 -21.93
CA VAL A 2 -16.39 -23.88 -21.81
C VAL A 2 -15.25 -23.51 -20.85
N THR A 3 -14.19 -22.91 -21.38
CA THR A 3 -13.14 -22.26 -20.58
C THR A 3 -13.69 -20.92 -20.08
N SER A 4 -14.49 -20.98 -19.02
CA SER A 4 -14.97 -19.79 -18.32
C SER A 4 -13.79 -19.12 -17.61
N ASN A 5 -13.46 -17.89 -18.00
CA ASN A 5 -12.68 -17.00 -17.15
C ASN A 5 -13.60 -16.53 -16.02
N ASN A 6 -13.74 -17.37 -14.99
CA ASN A 6 -14.52 -17.08 -13.80
C ASN A 6 -14.05 -15.75 -13.18
N THR A 7 -14.96 -14.80 -12.99
CA THR A 7 -14.67 -13.55 -12.30
C THR A 7 -14.42 -13.80 -10.81
N HIS A 8 -13.85 -12.82 -10.11
CA HIS A 8 -13.66 -12.92 -8.66
C HIS A 8 -14.99 -13.20 -7.92
N PHE A 9 -16.12 -12.65 -8.37
CA PHE A 9 -17.43 -12.98 -7.80
C PHE A 9 -17.87 -14.42 -8.11
N ASP A 10 -17.61 -14.95 -9.30
CA ASP A 10 -18.03 -16.33 -9.64
C ASP A 10 -17.20 -17.38 -8.88
N LEU A 11 -15.94 -17.06 -8.56
CA LEU A 11 -15.09 -17.85 -7.66
C LEU A 11 -15.54 -17.71 -6.19
N PHE A 12 -15.87 -16.50 -5.74
CA PHE A 12 -16.45 -16.26 -4.40
C PHE A 12 -17.78 -17.00 -4.22
N TYR A 13 -18.65 -16.99 -5.24
CA TYR A 13 -19.90 -17.73 -5.27
C TYR A 13 -19.66 -19.21 -5.05
N GLN A 14 -18.64 -19.81 -5.69
CA GLN A 14 -18.26 -21.22 -5.47
C GLN A 14 -17.77 -21.53 -4.04
N GLN A 15 -17.34 -20.53 -3.27
CA GLN A 15 -16.92 -20.68 -1.88
C GLN A 15 -18.06 -20.47 -0.87
N CYS A 16 -19.00 -19.56 -1.14
CA CYS A 16 -20.17 -19.31 -0.30
C CYS A 16 -21.38 -20.20 -0.64
N ALA A 17 -21.48 -20.70 -1.88
CA ALA A 17 -22.63 -21.39 -2.49
C ALA A 17 -23.62 -22.00 -1.50
N SER A 18 -24.83 -21.43 -1.41
CA SER A 18 -25.85 -21.88 -0.46
C SER A 18 -26.45 -23.23 -0.86
N ILE A 19 -26.71 -24.08 0.14
CA ILE A 19 -27.47 -25.33 -0.02
C ILE A 19 -28.98 -25.02 -0.16
N VAL A 20 -29.47 -23.95 0.48
CA VAL A 20 -30.88 -23.57 0.51
C VAL A 20 -31.01 -22.05 0.52
N CYS A 21 -31.75 -21.48 -0.42
CA CYS A 21 -32.22 -20.09 -0.31
C CYS A 21 -33.71 -20.08 0.04
N SER A 22 -34.09 -19.37 1.10
CA SER A 22 -35.48 -19.21 1.55
C SER A 22 -36.03 -17.82 1.23
N TYR A 23 -37.30 -17.74 0.84
CA TYR A 23 -38.02 -16.47 0.62
C TYR A 23 -39.51 -16.61 0.92
N GLN A 24 -40.17 -15.50 1.25
CA GLN A 24 -41.58 -15.49 1.62
C GLN A 24 -42.53 -15.34 0.42
N VAL A 25 -43.69 -15.98 0.48
CA VAL A 25 -44.77 -15.86 -0.51
C VAL A 25 -46.12 -15.84 0.21
N GLU A 26 -46.89 -14.77 0.05
CA GLU A 26 -48.25 -14.69 0.59
C GLU A 26 -49.22 -15.60 -0.20
N ARG A 27 -50.06 -16.36 0.51
CA ARG A 27 -51.11 -17.20 -0.09
C ARG A 27 -52.45 -17.04 0.62
N ARG A 28 -53.48 -16.64 -0.14
CA ARG A 28 -54.89 -16.67 0.32
C ARG A 28 -55.41 -18.11 0.42
N ARG A 29 -56.29 -18.36 1.39
CA ARG A 29 -57.07 -19.60 1.51
C ARG A 29 -58.47 -19.42 0.95
N GLU A 30 -59.01 -20.48 0.38
CA GLU A 30 -60.46 -20.65 0.17
C GLU A 30 -61.03 -21.48 1.33
N ILE A 31 -62.28 -21.23 1.72
CA ILE A 31 -62.96 -21.90 2.83
C ILE A 31 -64.31 -22.42 2.34
N ILE A 32 -64.56 -23.72 2.53
CA ILE A 32 -65.86 -24.36 2.33
C ILE A 32 -66.56 -24.46 3.69
N ILE A 33 -67.84 -24.14 3.75
CA ILE A 33 -68.65 -24.14 5.00
C ILE A 33 -69.94 -24.92 4.75
N ASP A 34 -70.26 -25.86 5.65
CA ASP A 34 -71.48 -26.68 5.62
C ASP A 34 -72.46 -26.34 6.77
N ARG A 35 -73.69 -26.87 6.76
CA ARG A 35 -74.86 -26.36 7.54
C ARG A 35 -75.52 -27.40 8.48
N ILE A 36 -76.55 -26.90 9.22
CA ILE A 36 -77.62 -27.59 10.01
C ILE A 36 -77.22 -27.75 11.52
N SER A 37 -77.83 -27.21 12.60
CA SER A 37 -79.19 -26.72 13.03
C SER A 37 -80.12 -27.83 13.61
N GLU A 38 -80.89 -27.68 14.70
CA GLU A 38 -81.29 -26.55 15.60
C GLU A 38 -81.57 -27.13 17.04
N TYR A 39 -82.16 -26.57 18.12
CA TYR A 39 -82.97 -25.36 18.41
C TYR A 39 -83.01 -24.98 19.93
N LYS A 40 -83.72 -23.88 20.26
CA LYS A 40 -84.35 -23.49 21.56
C LYS A 40 -83.54 -23.58 22.88
N GLN A 41 -82.90 -22.45 23.22
CA GLN A 41 -83.36 -21.61 24.34
C GLN A 41 -83.39 -20.15 23.83
N LYS A 42 -84.34 -19.28 24.26
CA LYS A 42 -84.91 -18.28 23.33
C LYS A 42 -84.80 -16.76 23.60
N ILE A 43 -84.15 -16.24 24.65
CA ILE A 43 -83.93 -14.76 24.78
C ILE A 43 -82.50 -14.39 25.20
N TYR A 44 -82.05 -14.63 26.43
CA TYR A 44 -80.67 -14.28 26.84
C TYR A 44 -79.61 -15.01 25.99
N THR A 45 -79.85 -16.28 25.73
CA THR A 45 -79.11 -17.09 24.75
C THR A 45 -79.18 -16.53 23.33
N ARG A 46 -80.23 -15.79 22.92
CA ARG A 46 -80.25 -15.15 21.58
C ARG A 46 -79.29 -13.97 21.50
N VAL A 47 -79.25 -13.09 22.51
CA VAL A 47 -78.30 -11.98 22.55
C VAL A 47 -76.86 -12.52 22.58
N TYR A 48 -76.61 -13.53 23.44
CA TYR A 48 -75.32 -14.20 23.50
C TYR A 48 -74.95 -14.90 22.18
N LEU A 49 -75.87 -15.66 21.56
CA LEU A 49 -75.64 -16.32 20.27
C LEU A 49 -75.40 -15.33 19.13
N ILE A 50 -76.15 -14.23 19.05
CA ILE A 50 -75.92 -13.19 18.03
C ILE A 50 -74.53 -12.59 18.21
N LEU A 51 -74.16 -12.23 19.44
CA LEU A 51 -72.86 -11.61 19.73
C LEU A 51 -71.70 -12.61 19.53
N PHE A 52 -71.90 -13.88 19.88
CA PHE A 52 -70.97 -14.99 19.61
C PHE A 52 -70.80 -15.26 18.11
N ILE A 53 -71.89 -15.25 17.33
CA ILE A 53 -71.86 -15.39 15.86
C ILE A 53 -71.17 -14.18 15.21
N CYS A 54 -71.40 -12.96 15.71
CA CYS A 54 -70.70 -11.77 15.23
C CYS A 54 -69.20 -11.83 15.54
N ILE A 55 -68.80 -12.27 16.74
CA ILE A 55 -67.38 -12.45 17.09
C ILE A 55 -66.74 -13.57 16.27
N LEU A 56 -67.40 -14.73 16.10
CA LEU A 56 -66.92 -15.80 15.23
C LEU A 56 -66.81 -15.35 13.78
N GLY A 57 -67.80 -14.62 13.27
CA GLY A 57 -67.78 -14.05 11.92
C GLY A 57 -66.62 -13.07 11.74
N PHE A 58 -66.37 -12.20 12.73
CA PHE A 58 -65.24 -11.27 12.71
C PHE A 58 -63.89 -11.98 12.79
N LEU A 59 -63.75 -12.99 13.65
CA LEU A 59 -62.53 -13.80 13.76
C LEU A 59 -62.26 -14.62 12.50
N LEU A 60 -63.29 -15.24 11.91
CA LEU A 60 -63.19 -15.96 10.64
C LEU A 60 -62.80 -15.02 9.49
N PHE A 61 -63.46 -13.87 9.38
CA PHE A 61 -63.15 -12.83 8.40
C PHE A 61 -61.72 -12.30 8.55
N TYR A 62 -61.30 -11.99 9.78
CA TYR A 62 -59.93 -11.59 10.11
C TYR A 62 -58.92 -12.68 9.72
N SER A 63 -59.17 -13.95 10.10
CA SER A 63 -58.30 -15.09 9.74
C SER A 63 -58.27 -15.45 8.24
N SER A 64 -59.25 -14.96 7.48
CA SER A 64 -59.33 -15.08 6.01
C SER A 64 -58.62 -13.92 5.30
N ILE A 65 -58.50 -12.77 5.97
CA ILE A 65 -57.79 -11.57 5.49
C ILE A 65 -56.30 -11.62 5.83
N THR A 66 -55.92 -12.12 7.01
CA THR A 66 -54.51 -12.32 7.36
C THR A 66 -53.92 -13.43 6.50
N GLY A 67 -53.23 -13.03 5.42
CA GLY A 67 -52.59 -13.94 4.47
C GLY A 67 -51.60 -14.89 5.15
N CYS A 68 -51.58 -16.15 4.69
CA CYS A 68 -50.61 -17.11 5.19
C CYS A 68 -49.28 -16.89 4.49
N ILE A 69 -48.24 -16.56 5.27
CA ILE A 69 -46.85 -16.49 4.79
C ILE A 69 -46.35 -17.92 4.56
N LEU A 70 -46.18 -18.29 3.29
CA LEU A 70 -45.54 -19.54 2.90
C LEU A 70 -44.06 -19.29 2.64
N LEU A 71 -43.19 -19.88 3.48
CA LEU A 71 -41.75 -19.93 3.20
C LEU A 71 -41.51 -20.92 2.05
N LYS A 72 -40.95 -20.43 0.93
CA LYS A 72 -40.45 -21.27 -0.16
C LYS A 72 -38.94 -21.43 -0.05
N THR A 73 -38.44 -22.56 -0.54
CA THR A 73 -37.01 -22.89 -0.57
C THR A 73 -36.57 -23.32 -1.96
N THR A 74 -35.45 -22.78 -2.42
CA THR A 74 -34.71 -23.24 -3.61
C THR A 74 -33.47 -24.00 -3.13
N LEU A 75 -33.30 -25.25 -3.57
CA LEU A 75 -32.13 -26.08 -3.22
C LEU A 75 -31.00 -25.88 -4.24
N ASN A 76 -29.76 -25.74 -3.76
CA ASN A 76 -28.53 -25.61 -4.56
C ASN A 76 -28.70 -24.71 -5.81
N PRO A 77 -29.13 -23.44 -5.67
CA PRO A 77 -29.28 -22.54 -6.81
C PRO A 77 -27.96 -22.37 -7.58
N SER A 78 -28.05 -22.17 -8.89
CA SER A 78 -26.92 -21.63 -9.65
C SER A 78 -26.77 -20.12 -9.42
N ILE A 79 -25.64 -19.56 -9.84
CA ILE A 79 -25.40 -18.11 -9.82
C ILE A 79 -26.47 -17.33 -10.57
N ILE A 80 -26.98 -17.88 -11.68
CA ILE A 80 -28.06 -17.30 -12.48
C ILE A 80 -29.40 -17.40 -11.73
N ASP A 81 -29.68 -18.51 -11.04
CA ASP A 81 -30.90 -18.63 -10.22
C ASP A 81 -30.90 -17.65 -9.05
N TYR A 82 -29.75 -17.45 -8.41
CA TYR A 82 -29.58 -16.47 -7.34
C TYR A 82 -29.78 -15.04 -7.84
N GLU A 83 -29.09 -14.63 -8.92
CA GLU A 83 -29.22 -13.28 -9.49
C GLU A 83 -30.67 -13.02 -9.96
N ASN A 84 -31.35 -14.01 -10.55
CA ASN A 84 -32.77 -13.92 -10.92
C ASN A 84 -33.70 -13.82 -9.70
N LEU A 85 -33.48 -14.63 -8.65
CA LEU A 85 -34.28 -14.60 -7.44
C LEU A 85 -34.12 -13.26 -6.70
N LEU A 86 -32.91 -12.72 -6.64
CA LEU A 86 -32.61 -11.40 -6.09
C LEU A 86 -33.34 -10.29 -6.86
N GLN A 87 -33.33 -10.32 -8.20
CA GLN A 87 -34.12 -9.37 -9.01
C GLN A 87 -35.64 -9.48 -8.78
N LEU A 88 -36.14 -10.66 -8.43
CA LEU A 88 -37.58 -10.93 -8.20
C LEU A 88 -38.05 -10.72 -6.76
N ARG A 89 -37.13 -10.56 -5.80
CA ARG A 89 -37.44 -10.53 -4.35
C ARG A 89 -36.74 -9.41 -3.56
N GLY A 90 -35.66 -8.82 -4.08
CA GLY A 90 -34.85 -7.88 -3.32
C GLY A 90 -34.35 -8.53 -2.03
N ASP A 91 -34.54 -7.85 -0.90
CA ASP A 91 -34.02 -8.24 0.41
C ASP A 91 -34.82 -9.39 1.08
N ASP A 92 -35.94 -9.83 0.51
CA ASP A 92 -36.78 -10.94 1.03
C ASP A 92 -36.15 -12.35 0.87
N ILE A 93 -34.90 -12.46 0.39
CA ILE A 93 -34.21 -13.74 0.15
C ILE A 93 -33.04 -13.98 1.11
N GLU A 94 -33.16 -15.04 1.90
CA GLU A 94 -32.12 -15.51 2.81
C GLU A 94 -31.36 -16.69 2.16
N CYS A 95 -30.11 -16.44 1.76
CA CYS A 95 -29.21 -17.45 1.19
C CYS A 95 -27.98 -17.68 2.10
N PRO A 96 -28.07 -18.48 3.19
CA PRO A 96 -26.93 -18.71 4.08
C PRO A 96 -25.69 -19.29 3.37
N CYS A 97 -24.51 -18.74 3.63
CA CYS A 97 -23.27 -19.27 3.05
C CYS A 97 -22.92 -20.65 3.64
N THR A 98 -22.41 -21.58 2.81
CA THR A 98 -21.81 -22.85 3.28
C THR A 98 -20.47 -22.65 4.01
N ARG A 99 -19.79 -21.52 3.76
CA ARG A 99 -18.58 -21.10 4.48
C ARG A 99 -18.76 -19.67 4.98
N ILE A 100 -18.78 -19.50 6.30
CA ILE A 100 -18.95 -18.19 6.94
C ILE A 100 -17.67 -17.34 6.85
N SER A 101 -16.51 -18.00 6.74
CA SER A 101 -15.19 -17.38 6.58
C SER A 101 -14.53 -17.89 5.32
N ILE A 102 -14.20 -16.99 4.38
CA ILE A 102 -13.61 -17.32 3.08
C ILE A 102 -12.34 -16.48 2.90
N PRO A 103 -11.14 -17.08 2.72
CA PRO A 103 -9.91 -16.31 2.53
C PRO A 103 -9.86 -15.67 1.15
N TYR A 104 -9.36 -14.44 1.02
CA TYR A 104 -9.38 -13.71 -0.26
C TYR A 104 -8.67 -14.46 -1.38
N LYS A 105 -7.57 -15.19 -1.10
CA LYS A 105 -6.88 -16.09 -2.06
C LYS A 105 -7.73 -17.21 -2.67
N ALA A 106 -8.93 -17.48 -2.15
CA ALA A 106 -9.84 -18.46 -2.73
C ALA A 106 -10.64 -17.91 -3.93
N PHE A 107 -10.62 -16.58 -4.15
CA PHE A 107 -11.37 -15.94 -5.23
C PHE A 107 -10.67 -14.72 -5.87
N VAL A 108 -9.77 -14.03 -5.17
CA VAL A 108 -8.81 -13.08 -5.76
C VAL A 108 -7.62 -13.87 -6.28
N THR A 109 -7.42 -13.88 -7.60
CA THR A 109 -6.44 -14.79 -8.23
C THR A 109 -5.07 -14.16 -8.44
N GLN A 110 -5.00 -12.86 -8.72
CA GLN A 110 -3.75 -12.09 -8.88
C GLN A 110 -3.93 -10.65 -8.41
N LEU A 111 -2.92 -10.10 -7.74
CA LEU A 111 -2.73 -8.68 -7.47
C LEU A 111 -1.30 -8.33 -7.90
N ASN A 112 -1.14 -7.85 -9.13
CA ASN A 112 0.16 -7.55 -9.71
C ASN A 112 0.34 -6.04 -9.80
N ILE A 113 1.47 -5.51 -9.31
CA ILE A 113 1.90 -4.14 -9.61
C ILE A 113 2.24 -4.10 -11.10
N SER A 114 1.72 -3.11 -11.85
CA SER A 114 1.90 -3.10 -13.30
C SER A 114 3.22 -2.44 -13.71
N LEU A 115 3.65 -1.38 -13.01
CA LEU A 115 4.94 -0.74 -13.24
C LEU A 115 5.52 -0.12 -11.96
N TYR A 116 6.81 -0.36 -11.75
CA TYR A 116 7.62 0.29 -10.72
C TYR A 116 8.53 1.36 -11.34
N HIS A 117 8.88 2.39 -10.55
CA HIS A 117 9.73 3.49 -10.98
C HIS A 117 11.10 2.99 -11.43
N GLN A 118 11.66 3.61 -12.47
CA GLN A 118 12.96 3.30 -13.08
C GLN A 118 14.18 3.34 -12.13
N VAL A 119 13.99 3.66 -10.85
CA VAL A 119 15.05 3.57 -9.84
C VAL A 119 15.38 2.11 -9.52
N TYR A 120 14.42 1.17 -9.59
CA TYR A 120 14.68 -0.24 -9.24
C TYR A 120 15.75 -0.92 -10.10
N THR A 121 15.99 -0.47 -11.34
CA THR A 121 17.08 -1.00 -12.17
C THR A 121 18.45 -0.43 -11.77
N LEU A 122 18.47 0.75 -11.14
CA LEU A 122 19.63 1.54 -10.67
C LEU A 122 20.74 1.84 -11.68
N ASP A 123 20.86 1.16 -12.82
CA ASP A 123 22.08 1.17 -13.65
C ASP A 123 22.53 2.56 -14.11
N ALA A 124 21.61 3.45 -14.52
CA ALA A 124 21.92 4.83 -14.89
C ALA A 124 22.53 5.62 -13.71
N ILE A 125 21.93 5.51 -12.52
CA ILE A 125 22.38 6.15 -11.28
C ILE A 125 23.73 5.56 -10.84
N ARG A 126 23.79 4.22 -10.78
CA ARG A 126 24.96 3.44 -10.37
C ARG A 126 26.16 3.76 -11.26
N ARG A 127 26.01 3.79 -12.58
CA ARG A 127 27.11 4.12 -13.49
C ARG A 127 27.54 5.57 -13.39
N THR A 128 26.60 6.51 -13.29
CA THR A 128 26.89 7.94 -13.08
C THR A 128 27.75 8.17 -11.84
N LEU A 129 27.52 7.42 -10.75
CA LEU A 129 28.20 7.60 -9.47
C LEU A 129 29.43 6.70 -9.23
N THR A 130 29.59 5.58 -9.94
CA THR A 130 30.66 4.58 -9.65
C THR A 130 31.68 4.35 -10.76
N THR A 131 31.39 4.67 -12.03
CA THR A 131 32.27 4.23 -13.14
C THR A 131 33.43 5.18 -13.41
N GLY A 132 34.53 4.94 -12.68
CA GLY A 132 35.87 5.46 -12.93
C GLY A 132 36.78 5.26 -11.71
N SER A 133 38.10 5.19 -11.93
CA SER A 133 39.06 5.28 -10.82
C SER A 133 39.16 6.73 -10.37
N ILE A 134 39.13 6.98 -9.06
CA ILE A 134 39.60 8.28 -8.56
C ILE A 134 41.12 8.26 -8.72
N ILE A 135 41.70 9.18 -9.49
CA ILE A 135 43.16 9.37 -9.54
C ILE A 135 43.57 10.29 -8.37
N ASP A 136 43.21 9.89 -7.15
CA ASP A 136 43.56 10.66 -5.96
C ASP A 136 45.01 10.38 -5.58
N GLY A 137 45.91 11.17 -6.17
CA GLY A 137 47.36 11.18 -5.93
C GLY A 137 47.75 11.68 -4.54
N GLY A 138 47.03 11.22 -3.51
CA GLY A 138 47.26 11.50 -2.10
C GLY A 138 46.46 12.68 -1.55
N THR A 139 45.45 12.39 -0.72
CA THR A 139 45.43 12.87 0.68
C THR A 139 44.42 12.09 1.51
N ALA A 140 44.79 11.68 2.73
CA ALA A 140 43.95 10.84 3.60
C ALA A 140 42.80 11.59 4.32
N PHE A 141 42.48 12.81 3.89
CA PHE A 141 41.55 13.73 4.56
C PHE A 141 40.62 14.41 3.56
N VAL A 142 39.75 13.63 2.93
CA VAL A 142 38.60 14.15 2.19
C VAL A 142 37.64 14.82 3.20
N ASN A 143 37.14 16.02 2.90
CA ASN A 143 36.17 16.72 3.75
C ASN A 143 34.94 15.82 3.99
N ARG A 144 34.42 15.77 5.22
CA ARG A 144 33.22 14.99 5.57
C ARG A 144 31.96 15.42 4.83
N ALA A 145 31.91 16.67 4.39
CA ALA A 145 30.84 17.19 3.54
C ALA A 145 30.99 16.84 2.04
N ASP A 146 32.12 16.23 1.62
CA ASP A 146 32.37 15.84 0.23
C ASP A 146 31.68 14.50 -0.11
N PHE A 147 30.85 14.55 -1.15
CA PHE A 147 30.06 13.41 -1.60
C PHE A 147 30.88 12.21 -2.09
N ARG A 148 32.15 12.39 -2.47
CA ARG A 148 33.05 11.28 -2.86
C ARG A 148 33.07 10.17 -1.80
N SER A 149 32.98 10.54 -0.53
CA SER A 149 33.03 9.64 0.64
C SER A 149 31.73 8.91 0.94
N GLY A 150 30.58 9.33 0.38
CA GLY A 150 29.26 8.76 0.67
C GLY A 150 28.50 8.21 -0.54
N ARG A 151 29.05 8.34 -1.75
CA ARG A 151 28.34 8.03 -3.01
C ARG A 151 28.00 6.55 -3.20
N PHE A 152 28.81 5.62 -2.71
CA PHE A 152 28.51 4.18 -2.83
C PHE A 152 27.39 3.79 -1.86
N GLU A 153 27.32 4.45 -0.72
CA GLU A 153 26.40 4.22 0.38
C GLU A 153 25.04 4.85 0.06
N PHE A 154 25.02 6.00 -0.63
CA PHE A 154 23.82 6.55 -1.26
C PHE A 154 23.16 5.53 -2.20
N ILE A 155 23.94 4.89 -3.08
CA ILE A 155 23.44 3.87 -4.02
C ILE A 155 22.93 2.64 -3.26
N LYS A 156 23.70 2.10 -2.31
CA LYS A 156 23.31 0.92 -1.51
C LYS A 156 22.04 1.21 -0.69
N GLY A 157 21.91 2.40 -0.12
CA GLY A 157 20.73 2.79 0.65
C GLY A 157 19.50 3.02 -0.23
N LEU A 158 19.68 3.54 -1.46
CA LEU A 158 18.59 3.65 -2.44
C LEU A 158 18.12 2.27 -2.92
N ASP A 159 19.06 1.35 -3.19
CA ASP A 159 18.79 -0.07 -3.48
C ASP A 159 18.00 -0.71 -2.34
N MET A 160 18.47 -0.55 -1.09
CA MET A 160 17.79 -1.06 0.10
C MET A 160 16.40 -0.44 0.31
N LEU A 161 16.23 0.85 0.06
CA LEU A 161 14.94 1.55 0.20
C LEU A 161 13.91 1.08 -0.82
N CYS A 162 14.32 0.86 -2.08
CA CYS A 162 13.45 0.32 -3.12
C CYS A 162 13.07 -1.14 -2.83
N ASN A 163 14.04 -2.00 -2.52
CA ASN A 163 13.73 -3.40 -2.16
C ASN A 163 12.81 -3.48 -0.93
N LEU A 164 13.05 -2.67 0.11
CA LEU A 164 12.17 -2.61 1.30
C LEU A 164 10.74 -2.16 0.96
N ALA A 165 10.57 -1.20 0.04
CA ALA A 165 9.23 -0.79 -0.41
C ALA A 165 8.51 -1.94 -1.14
N LYS A 166 9.20 -2.60 -2.07
CA LYS A 166 8.69 -3.77 -2.79
C LYS A 166 8.32 -4.92 -1.85
N ASP A 167 9.20 -5.25 -0.90
CA ASP A 167 8.99 -6.38 0.02
C ASP A 167 7.89 -6.08 1.04
N SER A 168 7.77 -4.83 1.51
CA SER A 168 6.62 -4.39 2.33
C SER A 168 5.29 -4.52 1.57
N LEU A 169 5.26 -4.12 0.30
CA LEU A 169 4.06 -4.23 -0.53
C LEU A 169 3.70 -5.69 -0.84
N ASN A 170 4.70 -6.53 -1.12
CA ASN A 170 4.49 -7.98 -1.30
C ASN A 170 3.92 -8.61 -0.02
N HIS A 171 4.47 -8.24 1.15
CA HIS A 171 3.99 -8.75 2.44
C HIS A 171 2.54 -8.33 2.72
N ASP A 172 2.17 -7.08 2.44
CA ASP A 172 0.78 -6.61 2.60
C ASP A 172 -0.17 -7.29 1.60
N ILE A 173 0.28 -7.61 0.38
CA ILE A 173 -0.49 -8.44 -0.59
C ILE A 173 -0.68 -9.86 -0.05
N GLU A 174 0.37 -10.50 0.47
CA GLU A 174 0.27 -11.84 1.08
C GLU A 174 -0.66 -11.84 2.30
N ALA A 175 -0.58 -10.81 3.16
CA ALA A 175 -1.44 -10.64 4.32
C ALA A 175 -2.91 -10.42 3.93
N PHE A 176 -3.19 -9.57 2.92
CA PHE A 176 -4.53 -9.40 2.37
C PHE A 176 -5.08 -10.72 1.81
N LEU A 177 -4.31 -11.43 0.98
CA LEU A 177 -4.72 -12.70 0.38
C LEU A 177 -4.91 -13.82 1.42
N ALA A 178 -4.19 -13.78 2.54
CA ALA A 178 -4.34 -14.67 3.68
C ALA A 178 -5.54 -14.33 4.59
N SER A 179 -5.95 -13.05 4.64
CA SER A 179 -7.11 -12.58 5.40
C SER A 179 -8.44 -13.15 4.85
N THR A 180 -9.54 -12.98 5.59
CA THR A 180 -10.84 -13.60 5.29
C THR A 180 -11.99 -12.61 5.29
N ILE A 181 -12.84 -12.67 4.27
CA ILE A 181 -14.16 -12.05 4.32
C ILE A 181 -15.09 -12.91 5.20
N LEU A 182 -15.93 -12.25 6.01
CA LEU A 182 -16.85 -12.91 6.96
C LEU A 182 -18.30 -12.61 6.56
N LEU A 183 -19.02 -13.63 6.08
CA LEU A 183 -20.37 -13.49 5.54
C LEU A 183 -21.24 -14.68 5.95
N TYR A 184 -22.36 -14.41 6.63
CA TYR A 184 -23.33 -15.44 7.02
C TYR A 184 -24.35 -15.76 5.91
N GLN A 185 -24.54 -14.83 4.96
CA GLN A 185 -25.40 -14.94 3.78
C GLN A 185 -24.65 -14.51 2.51
N LEU A 186 -25.07 -15.07 1.37
CA LEU A 186 -24.58 -14.73 0.03
C LEU A 186 -25.04 -13.31 -0.36
N ILE A 187 -24.08 -12.44 -0.65
CA ILE A 187 -24.29 -11.04 -1.00
C ILE A 187 -24.43 -10.82 -2.52
N PRO A 188 -25.15 -9.76 -2.96
CA PRO A 188 -25.22 -9.37 -4.37
C PRO A 188 -23.85 -9.08 -4.99
N ARG A 189 -23.71 -9.32 -6.30
CA ARG A 189 -22.50 -9.00 -7.08
C ARG A 189 -22.06 -7.54 -6.90
N THR A 190 -23.00 -6.61 -6.98
CA THR A 190 -22.76 -5.16 -6.77
C THR A 190 -22.26 -4.84 -5.37
N GLN A 191 -22.71 -5.55 -4.34
CA GLN A 191 -22.19 -5.38 -2.98
C GLN A 191 -20.79 -5.98 -2.87
N PHE A 192 -20.56 -7.20 -3.37
CA PHE A 192 -19.23 -7.82 -3.39
C PHE A 192 -18.19 -6.92 -4.09
N ASP A 193 -18.51 -6.40 -5.28
CA ASP A 193 -17.61 -5.51 -6.03
C ASP A 193 -17.35 -4.20 -5.25
N SER A 194 -18.35 -3.66 -4.54
CA SER A 194 -18.18 -2.49 -3.67
C SER A 194 -17.26 -2.77 -2.47
N GLU A 195 -17.53 -3.84 -1.70
CA GLU A 195 -16.70 -4.26 -0.56
C GLU A 195 -15.25 -4.58 -1.01
N MET A 196 -15.09 -5.17 -2.19
CA MET A 196 -13.78 -5.47 -2.77
C MET A 196 -13.00 -4.20 -3.07
N ASN A 197 -13.61 -3.24 -3.75
CA ASN A 197 -12.97 -1.97 -4.09
C ASN A 197 -12.63 -1.17 -2.82
N ILE A 198 -13.54 -1.09 -1.85
CA ILE A 198 -13.29 -0.43 -0.54
C ILE A 198 -12.11 -1.09 0.18
N THR A 199 -12.04 -2.43 0.22
CA THR A 199 -10.95 -3.14 0.91
C THR A 199 -9.60 -2.93 0.20
N LEU A 200 -9.58 -2.99 -1.14
CA LEU A 200 -8.37 -2.78 -1.93
C LEU A 200 -7.90 -1.30 -1.89
N ASP A 201 -8.81 -0.33 -1.88
CA ASP A 201 -8.46 1.08 -1.76
C ASP A 201 -7.98 1.44 -0.34
N LEU A 202 -8.57 0.83 0.69
CA LEU A 202 -8.05 0.92 2.06
C LEU A 202 -6.63 0.37 2.14
N MET A 203 -6.34 -0.76 1.49
CA MET A 203 -4.99 -1.34 1.41
C MET A 203 -4.01 -0.38 0.71
N LYS A 204 -4.36 0.15 -0.47
CA LYS A 204 -3.55 1.14 -1.21
C LYS A 204 -3.24 2.39 -0.38
N LEU A 205 -4.15 2.81 0.50
CA LEU A 205 -3.97 3.97 1.38
C LEU A 205 -3.18 3.65 2.66
N THR A 206 -3.29 2.43 3.20
CA THR A 206 -2.66 2.06 4.47
C THR A 206 -1.23 1.56 4.32
N THR A 207 -0.92 0.76 3.29
CA THR A 207 0.44 0.25 3.02
C THR A 207 1.51 1.35 2.98
N PRO A 208 1.36 2.45 2.21
CA PRO A 208 2.41 3.46 2.13
C PRO A 208 2.51 4.32 3.39
N VAL A 209 1.39 4.50 4.10
CA VAL A 209 1.35 5.19 5.40
C VAL A 209 2.03 4.35 6.49
N ALA A 210 1.91 3.01 6.46
CA ALA A 210 2.64 2.12 7.36
C ALA A 210 4.15 2.15 7.06
N PHE A 211 4.54 1.97 5.79
CA PHE A 211 5.92 2.02 5.33
C PHE A 211 6.61 3.35 5.72
N THR A 212 5.99 4.50 5.42
CA THR A 212 6.58 5.82 5.73
C THR A 212 6.66 6.11 7.23
N ARG A 213 5.71 5.61 8.05
CA ARG A 213 5.82 5.66 9.52
C ARG A 213 7.02 4.86 10.03
N ILE A 214 7.35 3.72 9.41
CA ILE A 214 8.55 2.94 9.76
C ILE A 214 9.83 3.73 9.42
N LEU A 215 9.89 4.38 8.24
CA LEU A 215 11.03 5.24 7.87
C LEU A 215 11.20 6.43 8.82
N GLU A 216 10.11 7.11 9.21
CA GLU A 216 10.18 8.21 10.17
C GLU A 216 10.52 7.74 11.58
N LEU A 217 10.08 6.54 11.99
CA LEU A 217 10.54 5.90 13.22
C LEU A 217 12.06 5.65 13.18
N PHE A 218 12.61 5.14 12.08
CA PHE A 218 14.06 4.99 11.92
C PHE A 218 14.81 6.33 11.98
N ARG A 219 14.26 7.41 11.40
CA ARG A 219 14.81 8.77 11.59
C ARG A 219 14.75 9.15 13.07
N LEU A 220 13.56 9.15 13.69
CA LEU A 220 13.35 9.48 15.11
C LEU A 220 14.31 8.74 16.05
N THR A 221 14.47 7.42 15.90
CA THR A 221 15.40 6.64 16.72
C THR A 221 16.87 6.98 16.42
N SER A 222 17.22 7.32 15.18
CA SER A 222 18.60 7.70 14.83
C SER A 222 19.04 9.02 15.47
N TYR A 223 18.21 10.07 15.40
CA TYR A 223 18.52 11.32 16.12
C TYR A 223 18.41 11.13 17.65
N GLY A 224 17.36 10.44 18.13
CA GLY A 224 17.08 10.29 19.56
C GLY A 224 18.13 9.49 20.33
N ASN A 225 18.77 8.50 19.70
CA ASN A 225 19.90 7.76 20.28
C ASN A 225 21.27 8.37 19.92
N ALA A 226 21.30 9.61 19.40
CA ALA A 226 22.51 10.31 18.99
C ALA A 226 23.41 9.50 18.03
N SER A 227 22.81 8.70 17.13
CA SER A 227 23.55 7.82 16.23
C SER A 227 24.58 8.58 15.39
N ILE A 228 25.73 7.96 15.16
CA ILE A 228 26.77 8.53 14.30
C ILE A 228 26.38 8.23 12.85
N GLY A 229 25.92 9.25 12.12
CA GLY A 229 25.68 9.15 10.69
C GLY A 229 26.98 8.83 9.94
N ILE A 230 26.89 8.16 8.78
CA ILE A 230 28.07 7.63 8.08
C ILE A 230 29.09 8.70 7.66
N LEU A 231 28.62 9.93 7.41
CA LEU A 231 29.44 11.10 7.09
C LEU A 231 30.00 11.80 8.35
N SER A 232 29.61 11.34 9.56
CA SER A 232 29.99 11.89 10.86
C SER A 232 29.79 13.41 10.95
N LEU A 233 28.64 13.89 10.48
CA LEU A 233 28.22 15.30 10.51
C LEU A 233 27.55 15.70 11.84
N SER A 234 27.15 14.72 12.67
CA SER A 234 26.66 14.94 14.03
C SER A 234 27.81 15.04 15.03
N TRP A 235 28.69 14.04 15.04
CA TRP A 235 29.66 13.84 16.11
C TRP A 235 31.09 13.63 15.61
N ASN A 236 32.04 14.12 16.39
CA ASN A 236 33.48 13.90 16.24
C ASN A 236 33.98 13.04 17.40
N PHE A 237 34.78 12.02 17.11
CA PHE A 237 35.70 11.47 18.10
C PHE A 237 36.94 12.36 18.18
N LEU A 238 37.18 12.98 19.34
CA LEU A 238 38.47 13.55 19.69
C LEU A 238 39.24 12.52 20.49
N SER A 239 40.47 12.21 20.07
CA SER A 239 41.42 11.47 20.91
C SER A 239 42.38 12.47 21.52
N THR A 240 42.39 12.57 22.86
CA THR A 240 43.49 13.26 23.57
C THR A 240 44.59 12.26 23.84
N ASP A 241 45.74 12.48 23.22
CA ASP A 241 46.97 11.73 23.48
C ASP A 241 47.55 12.18 24.84
N ASN A 242 47.03 11.57 25.92
CA ASN A 242 47.53 11.82 27.27
C ASN A 242 48.93 11.23 27.42
N THR A 243 49.80 11.91 28.17
CA THR A 243 51.25 11.61 28.35
C THR A 243 51.57 10.28 29.06
N GLN A 244 50.62 9.34 29.12
CA GLN A 244 50.72 8.00 29.68
C GLN A 244 50.32 6.90 28.67
N ASN A 245 50.28 7.20 27.36
CA ASN A 245 49.91 6.29 26.25
C ASN A 245 48.47 5.75 26.32
N ILE A 246 47.56 6.41 27.05
CA ILE A 246 46.14 6.05 27.10
C ILE A 246 45.36 7.02 26.20
N ASN A 247 45.13 6.61 24.96
CA ASN A 247 44.28 7.31 24.01
C ASN A 247 42.81 7.26 24.47
N THR A 248 42.37 8.30 25.18
CA THR A 248 40.97 8.47 25.56
C THR A 248 40.20 9.17 24.45
N SER A 249 39.40 8.42 23.69
CA SER A 249 38.50 8.97 22.69
C SER A 249 37.18 9.42 23.33
N PHE A 250 36.82 10.69 23.17
CA PHE A 250 35.55 11.26 23.63
C PHE A 250 34.74 11.82 22.46
N LEU A 251 33.42 11.78 22.61
CA LEU A 251 32.46 12.28 21.64
C LEU A 251 32.27 13.79 21.84
N THR A 252 32.45 14.58 20.79
CA THR A 252 32.11 16.02 20.77
C THR A 252 31.22 16.36 19.58
N VAL A 253 30.58 17.52 19.62
CA VAL A 253 29.78 18.04 18.50
C VAL A 253 30.69 18.27 17.28
N SER A 254 30.24 17.84 16.10
CA SER A 254 30.86 18.27 14.85
C SER A 254 30.52 19.74 14.58
N ILE A 255 31.42 20.64 15.00
CA ILE A 255 31.46 22.04 14.58
C ILE A 255 32.34 22.12 13.35
N ASN A 256 31.72 22.26 12.18
CA ASN A 256 32.40 22.43 10.91
C ASN A 256 32.34 23.91 10.55
N GLU A 257 33.48 24.62 10.61
CA GLU A 257 33.55 26.09 10.52
C GLU A 257 32.93 26.67 9.24
N TYR A 258 32.82 25.84 8.20
CA TYR A 258 32.29 26.20 6.88
C TYR A 258 30.77 25.97 6.72
N THR A 259 30.09 25.38 7.71
CA THR A 259 28.66 25.03 7.60
C THR A 259 27.87 25.35 8.88
N THR A 260 26.82 26.17 8.76
CA THR A 260 25.86 26.43 9.85
C THR A 260 25.02 25.21 10.24
N CYS A 261 25.10 24.12 9.48
CA CYS A 261 24.41 22.87 9.78
C CYS A 261 25.26 21.99 10.72
N SER A 262 24.77 21.75 11.94
CA SER A 262 25.28 20.71 12.83
C SER A 262 24.17 19.73 13.23
N CYS A 263 24.45 18.46 13.01
CA CYS A 263 23.49 17.38 13.21
C CYS A 263 23.39 16.87 14.66
N ALA A 264 24.19 17.44 15.56
CA ALA A 264 24.00 17.28 17.00
C ALA A 264 22.94 18.24 17.58
N THR A 265 22.74 19.41 16.94
CA THR A 265 21.83 20.46 17.46
C THR A 265 20.49 20.50 16.73
N THR A 266 20.45 20.09 15.46
CA THR A 266 19.30 20.32 14.58
C THR A 266 18.89 19.02 13.87
N ARG A 267 17.61 18.61 13.99
CA ARG A 267 17.07 17.43 13.29
C ARG A 267 17.01 17.66 11.77
N SER A 268 16.34 18.73 11.37
CA SER A 268 16.05 19.07 9.96
C SER A 268 17.25 19.73 9.27
N CYS A 269 18.44 19.17 9.47
CA CYS A 269 19.69 19.80 9.07
C CYS A 269 20.19 19.19 7.76
N SER A 270 19.80 19.81 6.65
CA SER A 270 20.23 19.44 5.31
C SER A 270 21.01 20.57 4.64
N MET A 271 21.99 20.21 3.82
CA MET A 271 22.75 21.13 2.97
C MET A 271 22.89 20.53 1.56
N PRO A 272 23.14 21.34 0.51
CA PRO A 272 23.37 20.81 -0.83
C PRO A 272 24.55 19.82 -0.86
N THR A 273 24.42 18.75 -1.63
CA THR A 273 25.52 17.78 -1.79
C THR A 273 26.66 18.40 -2.58
N GLN A 274 27.90 18.33 -2.10
CA GLN A 274 29.04 19.08 -2.65
C GLN A 274 30.28 18.21 -2.89
N LEU A 275 31.16 18.73 -3.74
CA LEU A 275 32.54 18.27 -3.89
C LEU A 275 33.46 19.39 -3.41
N CYS A 276 34.42 19.05 -2.56
CA CYS A 276 35.26 19.99 -1.83
C CYS A 276 36.75 19.71 -2.08
N PHE A 277 37.54 20.78 -2.17
CA PHE A 277 38.98 20.65 -2.08
C PHE A 277 39.39 20.18 -0.67
N THR A 278 40.65 19.76 -0.52
CA THR A 278 41.23 19.29 0.75
C THR A 278 41.25 20.37 1.84
N ASN A 279 41.19 21.65 1.48
CA ASN A 279 41.01 22.79 2.39
C ASN A 279 39.54 23.04 2.81
N GLY A 280 38.62 22.16 2.43
CA GLY A 280 37.19 22.26 2.74
C GLY A 280 36.34 23.05 1.74
N THR A 281 36.95 23.92 0.91
CA THR A 281 36.21 24.78 -0.02
C THR A 281 35.48 23.98 -1.10
N SER A 282 34.16 24.18 -1.21
CA SER A 282 33.32 23.60 -2.27
C SER A 282 33.68 24.16 -3.64
N TYR A 283 33.80 23.29 -4.65
CA TYR A 283 34.05 23.65 -6.05
C TYR A 283 32.97 23.13 -7.01
N TYR A 284 32.07 22.26 -6.53
CA TYR A 284 30.88 21.84 -7.26
C TYR A 284 29.75 21.50 -6.29
N THR A 285 28.51 21.80 -6.69
CA THR A 285 27.29 21.41 -5.96
C THR A 285 26.45 20.53 -6.88
N PHE A 286 26.14 19.33 -6.42
CA PHE A 286 25.37 18.34 -7.17
C PHE A 286 23.89 18.75 -7.20
N LYS A 287 23.32 18.92 -8.40
CA LYS A 287 21.92 19.34 -8.53
C LYS A 287 20.97 18.24 -8.05
N GLY A 288 20.06 18.57 -7.13
CA GLY A 288 19.00 17.68 -6.64
C GLY A 288 19.41 16.81 -5.45
N LEU A 289 20.69 16.46 -5.30
CA LEU A 289 21.15 15.72 -4.12
C LEU A 289 21.39 16.64 -2.92
N VAL A 290 20.97 16.20 -1.74
CA VAL A 290 21.17 16.89 -0.45
C VAL A 290 21.86 15.96 0.55
N LEU A 291 22.66 16.54 1.43
CA LEU A 291 23.35 15.89 2.52
C LEU A 291 22.59 16.18 3.82
N ASP A 292 22.03 15.15 4.44
CA ASP A 292 21.36 15.19 5.75
C ASP A 292 22.24 14.44 6.78
N CYS A 293 21.91 14.56 8.05
CA CYS A 293 22.58 13.96 9.20
C CYS A 293 22.73 12.43 9.11
N PHE A 294 21.78 11.78 8.42
CA PHE A 294 21.76 10.34 8.22
C PHE A 294 21.61 9.98 6.75
N LEU A 295 22.11 8.81 6.39
CA LEU A 295 22.03 8.28 5.02
C LEU A 295 20.57 8.19 4.53
N LEU A 296 19.63 7.78 5.39
CA LEU A 296 18.21 7.73 5.06
C LEU A 296 17.64 9.12 4.75
N GLY A 297 18.01 10.15 5.51
CA GLY A 297 17.60 11.54 5.23
C GLY A 297 18.24 12.11 3.96
N THR A 298 19.52 11.79 3.74
CA THR A 298 20.30 12.15 2.53
C THR A 298 19.62 11.58 1.28
N ILE A 299 19.15 10.33 1.35
CA ILE A 299 18.41 9.67 0.28
C ILE A 299 17.03 10.30 0.13
N LEU A 300 16.20 10.28 1.18
CA LEU A 300 14.79 10.73 1.10
C LEU A 300 14.68 12.20 0.66
N GLY A 301 15.49 13.11 1.22
CA GLY A 301 15.48 14.53 0.88
C GLY A 301 16.06 14.88 -0.49
N SER A 302 16.74 13.95 -1.17
CA SER A 302 17.31 14.17 -2.49
C SER A 302 16.27 13.97 -3.61
N SER A 303 16.36 14.76 -4.68
CA SER A 303 15.63 14.51 -5.94
C SER A 303 16.53 13.88 -7.00
N LEU A 304 15.91 13.18 -7.95
CA LEU A 304 16.60 12.49 -9.04
C LEU A 304 16.85 13.39 -10.27
N SER A 305 16.56 14.69 -10.16
CA SER A 305 16.56 15.68 -11.25
C SER A 305 17.84 15.72 -12.12
N CYS A 306 19.01 15.39 -11.56
CA CYS A 306 20.25 15.28 -12.33
C CYS A 306 20.28 14.02 -13.22
N PHE A 307 19.79 12.88 -12.73
CA PHE A 307 19.86 11.59 -13.43
C PHE A 307 18.92 11.50 -14.65
N TYR A 308 17.89 12.36 -14.70
CA TYR A 308 17.08 12.62 -15.90
C TYR A 308 17.80 13.48 -16.97
N SER A 309 18.99 14.01 -16.69
CA SER A 309 19.71 14.96 -17.55
C SER A 309 21.10 14.45 -17.94
N MET A 310 21.27 14.15 -19.23
CA MET A 310 22.56 13.75 -19.80
C MET A 310 23.65 14.80 -19.54
N ILE A 311 23.30 16.09 -19.60
CA ILE A 311 24.22 17.20 -19.33
C ILE A 311 24.70 17.15 -17.89
N CYS A 312 23.79 17.00 -16.92
CA CYS A 312 24.15 16.96 -15.50
C CYS A 312 25.02 15.74 -15.15
N ASN A 313 24.67 14.56 -15.69
CA ASN A 313 25.47 13.34 -15.52
C ASN A 313 26.88 13.48 -16.17
N LYS A 314 26.99 14.09 -17.36
CA LYS A 314 28.29 14.35 -18.03
C LYS A 314 29.14 15.37 -17.28
N GLU A 315 28.54 16.45 -16.76
CA GLU A 315 29.22 17.45 -15.94
C GLU A 315 29.79 16.84 -14.65
N PHE A 316 28.97 16.10 -13.88
CA PHE A 316 29.42 15.45 -12.65
C PHE A 316 30.58 14.47 -12.91
N ARG A 317 30.46 13.58 -13.91
CA ARG A 317 31.52 12.59 -14.20
C ARG A 317 32.83 13.26 -14.64
N LYS A 318 32.77 14.37 -15.37
CA LYS A 318 33.94 15.18 -15.75
C LYS A 318 34.62 15.81 -14.52
N ILE A 319 33.84 16.36 -13.59
CA ILE A 319 34.34 17.05 -12.38
C ILE A 319 34.91 16.05 -11.34
N MET A 320 34.45 14.80 -11.38
CA MET A 320 34.93 13.68 -10.58
C MET A 320 36.17 12.96 -11.15
N ASP A 321 36.76 13.48 -12.22
CA ASP A 321 37.93 12.91 -12.92
C ASP A 321 37.75 11.45 -13.40
N LEU A 322 36.51 11.04 -13.70
CA LEU A 322 36.17 9.65 -14.08
C LEU A 322 36.51 9.36 -15.56
N TYR A 323 37.79 9.50 -15.90
CA TYR A 323 38.31 9.63 -17.27
C TYR A 323 38.30 8.36 -18.15
N TRP A 324 37.89 7.18 -17.64
CA TRP A 324 38.04 5.91 -18.37
C TRP A 324 36.82 4.99 -18.29
N PRO A 325 36.30 4.45 -19.42
CA PRO A 325 36.05 5.23 -20.63
C PRO A 325 34.70 4.81 -21.26
N GLU A 326 33.62 5.48 -20.90
CA GLU A 326 32.44 5.45 -21.77
C GLU A 326 31.67 6.75 -21.64
N ASP A 327 31.49 7.41 -22.79
CA ASP A 327 30.35 8.31 -22.97
C ASP A 327 29.10 7.49 -22.61
N LEU A 328 28.24 8.04 -21.75
CA LEU A 328 27.05 7.34 -21.28
C LEU A 328 26.15 6.93 -22.47
N GLU A 329 26.16 7.72 -23.55
CA GLU A 329 25.50 7.41 -24.82
C GLU A 329 26.12 6.19 -25.51
N LYS A 330 27.46 6.08 -25.55
CA LYS A 330 28.16 4.91 -26.11
C LYS A 330 27.84 3.65 -25.31
N TRP A 331 27.89 3.73 -23.98
CA TRP A 331 27.56 2.60 -23.11
C TRP A 331 26.11 2.12 -23.34
N SER A 332 25.18 3.07 -23.37
CA SER A 332 23.77 2.81 -23.57
C SER A 332 23.51 2.15 -24.93
N ASN A 333 24.10 2.70 -26.00
CA ASN A 333 24.03 2.11 -27.35
C ASN A 333 24.66 0.70 -27.45
N GLN A 334 25.67 0.39 -26.63
CA GLN A 334 26.35 -0.92 -26.63
C GLN A 334 25.65 -1.99 -25.78
N THR A 335 24.80 -1.60 -24.82
CA THR A 335 24.21 -2.53 -23.85
C THR A 335 22.69 -2.53 -23.77
N GLY A 336 22.03 -1.55 -24.41
CA GLY A 336 20.56 -1.41 -24.42
C GLY A 336 19.96 -0.80 -23.14
N PHE A 337 20.74 -0.64 -22.07
CA PHE A 337 20.31 0.06 -20.86
C PHE A 337 20.35 1.58 -21.06
N PRO A 338 19.44 2.36 -20.47
CA PRO A 338 19.38 3.80 -20.70
C PRO A 338 20.48 4.56 -19.92
N ALA A 339 21.09 5.55 -20.58
CA ALA A 339 22.14 6.43 -20.04
C ALA A 339 21.66 7.39 -18.92
N VAL A 340 20.36 7.64 -18.89
CA VAL A 340 19.64 8.58 -18.03
C VAL A 340 18.31 7.94 -17.64
N LEU A 341 17.64 8.46 -16.61
CA LEU A 341 16.23 8.12 -16.39
C LEU A 341 15.36 8.81 -17.46
N ASP A 342 14.29 8.14 -17.90
CA ASP A 342 13.33 8.67 -18.88
C ASP A 342 12.21 9.45 -18.17
N ALA A 343 12.18 10.77 -18.38
CA ALA A 343 11.18 11.66 -17.78
C ALA A 343 9.75 11.49 -18.36
N SER A 344 9.57 10.73 -19.44
CA SER A 344 8.27 10.41 -20.02
C SER A 344 7.67 9.10 -19.49
N ALA A 345 8.51 8.21 -18.94
CA ALA A 345 8.12 6.94 -18.34
C ALA A 345 8.05 7.01 -16.80
N THR A 346 7.67 8.16 -16.26
CA THR A 346 7.38 8.36 -14.83
C THR A 346 6.20 9.30 -14.64
N ARG A 347 5.36 9.07 -13.61
CA ARG A 347 4.26 9.97 -13.22
C ARG A 347 4.68 11.06 -12.23
N PHE A 348 5.91 10.98 -11.72
CA PHE A 348 6.45 11.91 -10.73
C PHE A 348 7.09 13.13 -11.42
N SER A 349 7.15 14.26 -10.71
CA SER A 349 7.94 15.39 -11.19
C SER A 349 9.42 15.04 -11.14
N ILE A 350 10.19 15.39 -12.15
CA ILE A 350 11.65 15.21 -12.15
C ILE A 350 12.36 15.90 -10.97
N ASN A 351 11.69 16.87 -10.33
CA ASN A 351 12.18 17.58 -9.15
C ASN A 351 11.63 17.02 -7.81
N ASP A 352 10.74 16.03 -7.84
CA ASP A 352 10.23 15.38 -6.62
C ASP A 352 11.38 14.70 -5.87
N THR A 353 11.27 14.73 -4.54
CA THR A 353 12.21 14.03 -3.67
C THR A 353 11.94 12.53 -3.69
N ILE A 354 12.97 11.74 -3.39
CA ILE A 354 12.85 10.29 -3.21
C ILE A 354 11.87 9.97 -2.08
N GLU A 355 11.67 10.86 -1.10
CA GLU A 355 10.59 10.78 -0.10
C GLU A 355 9.19 10.77 -0.73
N THR A 356 8.89 11.65 -1.70
CA THR A 356 7.60 11.65 -2.42
C THR A 356 7.39 10.36 -3.22
N ILE A 357 8.46 9.85 -3.87
CA ILE A 357 8.41 8.62 -4.65
C ILE A 357 8.25 7.39 -3.73
N ALA A 358 8.96 7.38 -2.60
CA ALA A 358 8.89 6.33 -1.57
C ALA A 358 7.53 6.33 -0.82
N TYR A 359 6.93 7.50 -0.58
CA TYR A 359 5.55 7.62 -0.09
C TYR A 359 4.52 6.99 -1.05
N ASN A 360 4.89 6.83 -2.32
CA ASN A 360 4.09 6.13 -3.33
C ASN A 360 4.58 4.68 -3.58
N MET A 361 5.36 4.09 -2.67
CA MET A 361 5.96 2.75 -2.79
C MET A 361 6.79 2.55 -4.07
N PHE A 362 7.26 3.63 -4.69
CA PHE A 362 7.89 3.64 -6.02
C PHE A 362 7.02 3.00 -7.13
N ILE A 363 5.68 3.06 -7.02
CA ILE A 363 4.73 2.55 -8.04
C ILE A 363 4.45 3.64 -9.08
N GLU A 364 4.59 3.31 -10.36
CA GLU A 364 4.19 4.17 -11.48
C GLU A 364 2.73 3.91 -11.88
N SER A 365 2.29 2.65 -11.92
CA SER A 365 0.89 2.25 -12.16
C SER A 365 0.49 0.91 -11.53
#